data_AF-A0A8S8X8K9-F1
#
_entry.id   AF-A0A8S8X8K9-F1
#
_cell.length_a   1.000
_cell.length_b   1.000
_cell.length_c   1.000
_cell.angle_alpha   90.00
_cell.angle_beta   90.00
_cell.angle_gamma   90.00
#
_symmetry.space_group_name_H-M   'P 1'
#
loop_
_entity.id
_entity.type
_entity.pdbx_description
1 polymer ?
#
loop_
_entity_poly.entity_id
_entity_poly.type
_entity_poly.pdbx_seq_one_letter_code
_entity_poly.pdbx_strand_id
1 'polypeptide(L)'
;MKYPIGPVQLEPDTGACMTAPKVNDDPTLAMCRLWTRDRDHYDDMLHLTSLRERAVFHAPGDDEAERLFRAQATVTDRLGDKLERFTRAIFRTRAQSLEGAVAKLAVVLRHVAPSNDTNEEPWPYLRNVHADLERLHQAAANSNESAEHQTG
;
A
#
# COMPACT_ATOMS: atom_id res chain seq x y z
N MET A 1 27.46 56.67 -22.29
CA MET A 1 26.13 56.37 -21.72
C MET A 1 26.32 55.48 -20.50
N LYS A 2 26.08 56.02 -19.30
CA LYS A 2 26.15 55.32 -18.01
C LYS A 2 24.70 55.09 -17.56
N TYR A 3 24.30 53.84 -17.31
CA TYR A 3 23.11 53.52 -16.54
C TYR A 3 23.56 52.84 -15.25
N PRO A 4 23.26 53.39 -14.06
CA PRO A 4 23.54 52.71 -12.80
C PRO A 4 22.48 51.63 -12.53
N ILE A 5 22.95 50.45 -12.14
CA ILE A 5 22.15 49.35 -11.59
C ILE A 5 21.68 49.79 -10.20
N GLY A 6 20.40 50.07 -10.05
CA GLY A 6 19.76 50.19 -8.73
C GLY A 6 19.43 48.80 -8.19
N PRO A 7 19.54 48.55 -6.86
CA PRO A 7 19.12 47.30 -6.27
C PRO A 7 17.58 47.20 -6.30
N VAL A 8 17.06 46.13 -6.90
CA VAL A 8 15.64 45.77 -6.79
C VAL A 8 15.40 45.25 -5.37
N GLN A 9 14.73 46.07 -4.55
CA GLN A 9 14.07 45.59 -3.35
C GLN A 9 12.88 44.71 -3.77
N LEU A 10 12.95 43.42 -3.49
CA LEU A 10 11.76 42.56 -3.40
C LEU A 10 11.26 42.65 -1.95
N GLU A 11 10.24 43.47 -1.74
CA GLU A 11 9.38 43.40 -0.55
C GLU A 11 8.52 42.11 -0.61
N PRO A 12 8.11 41.56 0.55
CA PRO A 12 7.52 40.24 0.64
C PRO A 12 6.03 40.29 0.30
N ASP A 13 5.65 39.67 -0.82
CA ASP A 13 4.23 39.52 -1.12
C ASP A 13 3.63 38.36 -0.35
N THR A 14 2.52 38.68 0.29
CA THR A 14 1.80 37.88 1.26
C THR A 14 0.74 37.07 0.53
N GLY A 15 0.71 35.76 0.74
CA GLY A 15 -0.50 34.98 0.48
C GLY A 15 -0.32 33.82 -0.49
N ALA A 16 -0.05 32.64 0.07
CA ALA A 16 -0.91 31.48 -0.12
C ALA A 16 -0.42 30.39 0.82
N CYS A 17 -1.30 30.04 1.76
CA CYS A 17 -1.25 28.85 2.58
C CYS A 17 -1.18 27.61 1.68
N MET A 18 0.02 27.18 1.29
CA MET A 18 0.23 25.79 0.94
C MET A 18 0.51 25.07 2.24
N THR A 19 -0.56 24.72 2.97
CA THR A 19 -0.45 23.62 3.93
C THR A 19 0.11 22.44 3.15
N ALA A 20 1.34 22.04 3.48
CA ALA A 20 1.88 20.77 3.06
C ALA A 20 0.79 19.69 3.23
N PRO A 21 0.62 18.77 2.27
CA PRO A 21 -0.38 17.72 2.42
C PRO A 21 -0.13 17.05 3.75
N LYS A 22 -1.14 17.09 4.66
CA LYS A 22 -1.08 16.35 5.92
C LYS A 22 -0.66 14.94 5.53
N VAL A 23 0.46 14.46 6.07
CA VAL A 23 0.78 13.05 6.04
C VAL A 23 -0.49 12.36 6.52
N ASN A 24 -1.17 11.67 5.61
CA ASN A 24 -2.48 11.10 5.89
C ASN A 24 -2.28 10.12 7.06
N ASP A 25 -2.78 10.48 8.24
CA ASP A 25 -2.60 9.75 9.51
C ASP A 25 -3.35 8.41 9.51
N ASP A 26 -3.98 8.03 8.39
CA ASP A 26 -4.68 6.75 8.25
C ASP A 26 -3.70 5.57 8.45
N PRO A 27 -3.80 4.85 9.59
CA PRO A 27 -2.90 3.74 9.88
C PRO A 27 -3.05 2.62 8.86
N THR A 28 -4.25 2.46 8.28
CA THR A 28 -4.48 1.47 7.22
C THR A 28 -3.67 1.79 5.98
N LEU A 29 -3.64 3.06 5.57
CA LEU A 29 -2.88 3.50 4.41
C LEU A 29 -1.38 3.25 4.61
N ALA A 30 -0.85 3.56 5.80
CA ALA A 30 0.54 3.31 6.13
C ALA A 30 0.89 1.81 6.07
N MET A 31 0.02 0.96 6.64
CA MET A 31 0.20 -0.49 6.60
C MET A 31 0.14 -1.04 5.16
N CYS A 32 -0.80 -0.57 4.34
CA CYS A 32 -0.93 -1.01 2.94
C CYS A 32 0.29 -0.63 2.10
N ARG A 33 0.88 0.55 2.34
CA ARG A 33 2.13 0.98 1.68
C ARG A 33 3.31 0.08 2.07
N LEU A 34 3.44 -0.23 3.36
CA LEU A 34 4.48 -1.13 3.84
C LEU A 34 4.31 -2.53 3.25
N TRP A 35 3.07 -3.03 3.21
CA TRP A 35 2.74 -4.32 2.62
C TRP A 35 3.06 -4.36 1.13
N THR A 36 2.76 -3.29 0.40
CA THR A 36 3.07 -3.18 -1.05
C THR A 36 4.56 -3.31 -1.29
N ARG A 37 5.38 -2.57 -0.53
CA ARG A 37 6.84 -2.66 -0.63
C ARG A 37 7.36 -4.06 -0.33
N ASP A 38 6.88 -4.67 0.76
CA ASP A 38 7.30 -6.02 1.16
C ASP A 38 6.83 -7.07 0.13
N ARG A 39 5.68 -6.84 -0.51
CA ARG A 39 5.14 -7.70 -1.57
C ARG A 39 5.96 -7.60 -2.86
N ASP A 40 6.29 -6.38 -3.29
CA ASP A 40 7.14 -6.18 -4.47
C ASP A 40 8.51 -6.86 -4.25
N HIS A 41 9.08 -6.75 -3.05
CA HIS A 41 10.32 -7.46 -2.70
C HIS A 41 10.17 -8.99 -2.73
N TYR A 42 9.03 -9.51 -2.26
CA TYR A 42 8.72 -10.93 -2.34
C TYR A 42 8.61 -11.42 -3.79
N ASP A 43 7.92 -10.66 -4.64
CA ASP A 43 7.74 -11.00 -6.05
C ASP A 43 9.09 -10.97 -6.81
N ASP A 44 9.97 -10.00 -6.51
CA ASP A 44 11.35 -9.96 -7.02
C ASP A 44 12.16 -11.20 -6.60
N MET A 45 12.08 -11.59 -5.33
CA MET A 45 12.79 -12.78 -4.84
C MET A 45 12.26 -14.06 -5.48
N LEU A 46 10.94 -14.18 -5.64
CA LEU A 46 10.32 -15.33 -6.29
C LEU A 46 10.76 -15.41 -7.77
N HIS A 47 10.79 -14.27 -8.46
CA HIS A 47 11.26 -14.19 -9.84
C HIS A 47 12.72 -14.65 -9.99
N LEU A 48 13.62 -14.14 -9.13
CA LEU A 48 15.02 -14.56 -9.12
C LEU A 48 15.18 -16.05 -8.80
N THR A 49 14.36 -16.58 -7.88
CA THR A 49 14.34 -18.01 -7.55
C THR A 49 13.96 -18.84 -8.76
N SER A 50 12.89 -18.48 -9.48
CA SER A 50 12.47 -19.17 -10.71
C SER A 50 13.49 -19.08 -11.85
N LEU A 51 14.17 -17.94 -12.02
CA LEU A 51 15.27 -17.82 -13.00
C LEU A 51 16.42 -18.76 -12.65
N ARG A 52 16.74 -18.88 -11.36
CA ARG A 52 17.79 -19.77 -10.87
C ARG A 52 17.43 -21.24 -11.03
N GLU A 53 16.19 -21.63 -10.72
CA GLU A 53 15.70 -23.00 -10.96
C GLU A 53 15.93 -23.38 -12.42
N ARG A 54 15.49 -22.53 -13.35
CA ARG A 54 15.68 -22.75 -14.79
C ARG A 54 17.15 -22.90 -15.17
N ALA A 55 18.05 -22.10 -14.59
CA ALA A 55 19.48 -22.21 -14.86
C ALA A 55 20.10 -23.50 -14.31
N VAL A 56 19.72 -23.93 -13.10
CA VAL A 56 20.21 -25.16 -12.46
C VAL A 56 19.77 -26.41 -13.22
N PHE A 57 18.53 -26.43 -13.77
CA PHE A 57 18.07 -27.51 -14.64
C PHE A 57 18.93 -27.69 -15.91
N HIS A 58 19.72 -26.69 -16.29
CA HIS A 58 20.63 -26.74 -17.44
C HIS A 58 22.11 -26.95 -17.07
N ALA A 59 22.48 -26.97 -15.79
CA ALA A 59 23.84 -27.20 -15.30
C ALA A 59 23.86 -27.88 -13.91
N PRO A 60 23.50 -29.18 -13.82
CA PRO A 60 23.47 -29.91 -12.55
C PRO A 60 24.89 -30.18 -12.00
N GLY A 61 25.07 -30.09 -10.67
CA GLY A 61 26.27 -30.59 -9.99
C GLY A 61 27.01 -29.64 -9.04
N ASP A 62 26.44 -28.48 -8.70
CA ASP A 62 27.04 -27.56 -7.72
C ASP A 62 26.31 -27.63 -6.37
N ASP A 63 26.89 -28.37 -5.43
CA ASP A 63 26.37 -28.54 -4.06
C ASP A 63 26.25 -27.21 -3.29
N GLU A 64 27.11 -26.23 -3.57
CA GLU A 64 27.02 -24.91 -2.96
C GLU A 64 25.84 -24.13 -3.52
N ALA A 65 25.61 -24.19 -4.83
CA ALA A 65 24.44 -23.60 -5.46
C ALA A 65 23.14 -24.20 -4.92
N GLU A 66 23.08 -25.51 -4.69
CA GLU A 66 21.90 -26.16 -4.13
C GLU A 66 21.65 -25.77 -2.65
N ARG A 67 22.70 -25.67 -1.82
CA ARG A 67 22.55 -25.17 -0.44
C ARG A 67 22.02 -23.75 -0.39
N LEU A 68 22.59 -22.86 -1.20
CA LEU A 68 22.16 -21.46 -1.28
C LEU A 68 20.72 -21.34 -1.77
N PHE A 69 20.33 -22.18 -2.73
CA PHE A 69 18.95 -22.25 -3.22
C PHE A 69 17.96 -22.66 -2.11
N ARG A 70 18.25 -23.73 -1.35
CA ARG A 70 17.40 -24.16 -0.22
C ARG A 70 17.30 -23.10 0.87
N ALA A 71 18.42 -22.40 1.16
CA ALA A 71 18.41 -21.29 2.11
C ALA A 71 17.52 -20.14 1.64
N GLN A 72 17.59 -19.77 0.35
CA GLN A 72 16.74 -18.75 -0.25
C GLN A 72 15.25 -19.14 -0.26
N ALA A 73 14.92 -20.40 -0.52
CA ALA A 73 13.55 -20.91 -0.42
C ALA A 73 12.97 -20.71 0.99
N THR A 74 13.76 -20.98 2.04
CA THR A 74 13.34 -20.76 3.44
C THR A 74 13.11 -19.28 3.75
N VAL A 75 13.93 -18.38 3.21
CA VAL A 75 13.74 -16.92 3.38
C VAL A 75 12.47 -16.45 2.67
N THR A 76 12.23 -16.97 1.46
CA THR A 76 11.04 -16.64 0.66
C THR A 76 9.77 -17.11 1.38
N ASP A 77 9.76 -18.35 1.90
CA ASP A 77 8.64 -18.91 2.66
C ASP A 77 8.30 -18.05 3.89
N ARG A 78 9.31 -17.69 4.69
CA ARG A 78 9.12 -16.79 5.85
C ARG A 78 8.58 -15.42 5.48
N LEU A 79 8.95 -14.89 4.32
CA LEU A 79 8.43 -13.62 3.83
C LEU A 79 6.97 -13.75 3.37
N GLY A 80 6.60 -14.88 2.77
CA GLY A 80 5.21 -15.25 2.46
C GLY A 80 4.34 -15.26 3.71
N ASP A 81 4.77 -15.98 4.75
CA ASP A 81 4.08 -16.01 6.06
C ASP A 81 3.94 -14.61 6.68
N LYS A 82 4.99 -13.80 6.57
CA LYS A 82 4.97 -12.42 7.05
C LYS A 82 3.91 -11.60 6.29
N LEU A 83 3.87 -11.69 4.96
CA LEU A 83 2.89 -10.98 4.14
C LEU A 83 1.47 -11.41 4.47
N GLU A 84 1.23 -12.69 4.66
CA GLU A 84 -0.11 -13.21 5.02
C GLU A 84 -0.57 -12.73 6.41
N ARG A 85 0.32 -12.78 7.42
CA ARG A 85 0.05 -12.17 8.73
C ARG A 85 -0.22 -10.68 8.62
N PHE A 86 0.50 -10.00 7.73
CA PHE A 86 0.37 -8.56 7.58
C PHE A 86 -0.92 -8.17 6.85
N THR A 87 -1.34 -8.95 5.83
CA THR A 87 -2.66 -8.84 5.21
C THR A 87 -3.75 -8.95 6.27
N ARG A 88 -3.71 -9.99 7.12
CA ARG A 88 -4.69 -10.14 8.21
C ARG A 88 -4.74 -8.92 9.14
N ALA A 89 -3.59 -8.32 9.45
CA ALA A 89 -3.52 -7.12 10.27
C ALA A 89 -4.16 -5.91 9.57
N ILE A 90 -3.89 -5.70 8.28
CA ILE A 90 -4.49 -4.62 7.46
C ILE A 90 -6.02 -4.68 7.53
N PHE A 91 -6.61 -5.86 7.36
CA PHE A 91 -8.08 -6.01 7.36
C PHE A 91 -8.72 -5.99 8.75
N ARG A 92 -7.93 -6.02 9.83
CA ARG A 92 -8.41 -5.74 11.20
C ARG A 92 -8.43 -4.25 11.53
N THR A 93 -7.55 -3.47 10.90
CA THR A 93 -7.50 -2.01 11.06
C THR A 93 -8.57 -1.36 10.19
N ARG A 94 -9.35 -0.41 10.71
CA ARG A 94 -10.35 0.33 9.92
C ARG A 94 -9.69 1.43 9.10
N ALA A 95 -10.11 1.62 7.84
CA ALA A 95 -9.62 2.71 7.00
C ALA A 95 -10.20 4.05 7.43
N GLN A 96 -9.39 5.00 7.87
CA GLN A 96 -9.90 6.30 8.34
C GLN A 96 -10.12 7.30 7.20
N SER A 97 -9.68 6.96 5.99
CA SER A 97 -9.77 7.78 4.80
C SER A 97 -10.18 6.96 3.57
N LEU A 98 -10.65 7.64 2.52
CA LEU A 98 -10.95 7.00 1.24
C LEU A 98 -9.68 6.38 0.65
N GLU A 99 -8.53 7.04 0.77
CA GLU A 99 -7.24 6.53 0.32
C GLU A 99 -6.86 5.22 1.02
N GLY A 100 -7.12 5.10 2.33
CA GLY A 100 -6.89 3.86 3.06
C GLY A 100 -7.81 2.73 2.61
N ALA A 101 -9.07 3.02 2.32
CA ALA A 101 -10.02 2.03 1.80
C ALA A 101 -9.63 1.55 0.40
N VAL A 102 -9.22 2.48 -0.49
CA VAL A 102 -8.69 2.15 -1.82
C VAL A 102 -7.38 1.36 -1.72
N ALA A 103 -6.49 1.71 -0.78
CA ALA A 103 -5.26 0.97 -0.56
C ALA A 103 -5.53 -0.48 -0.11
N LYS A 104 -6.51 -0.72 0.76
CA LYS A 104 -6.96 -2.08 1.10
C LYS A 104 -7.46 -2.84 -0.11
N LEU A 105 -8.24 -2.19 -0.98
CA LEU A 105 -8.73 -2.82 -2.20
C LEU A 105 -7.56 -3.28 -3.09
N ALA A 106 -6.53 -2.45 -3.23
CA ALA A 106 -5.32 -2.81 -3.97
C ALA A 106 -4.61 -4.04 -3.35
N VAL A 107 -4.59 -4.15 -2.01
CA VAL A 107 -4.08 -5.35 -1.32
C VAL A 107 -4.91 -6.59 -1.66
N VAL A 108 -6.25 -6.51 -1.66
CA VAL A 108 -7.11 -7.64 -2.06
C VAL A 108 -6.76 -8.12 -3.46
N LEU A 109 -6.71 -7.19 -4.42
CA LEU A 109 -6.48 -7.49 -5.83
C LEU A 109 -5.10 -8.10 -6.10
N ARG A 110 -4.08 -7.76 -5.29
CA ARG A 110 -2.71 -8.27 -5.44
C ARG A 110 -2.42 -9.54 -4.64
N HIS A 111 -3.02 -9.71 -3.47
CA HIS A 111 -2.71 -10.81 -2.56
C HIS A 111 -3.53 -12.06 -2.84
N VAL A 112 -4.80 -11.88 -3.22
CA VAL A 112 -5.78 -12.96 -3.32
C VAL A 112 -6.18 -13.06 -4.79
N ALA A 113 -5.42 -13.83 -5.57
CA ALA A 113 -6.01 -14.37 -6.78
C ALA A 113 -7.21 -15.23 -6.36
N PRO A 114 -8.41 -15.07 -6.95
CA PRO A 114 -9.48 -16.01 -6.74
C PRO A 114 -8.96 -17.42 -7.02
N SER A 115 -8.95 -18.27 -5.99
CA SER A 115 -9.04 -19.68 -6.28
C SER A 115 -10.46 -19.93 -6.75
N ASN A 116 -10.62 -20.48 -7.96
CA ASN A 116 -11.92 -20.90 -8.48
C ASN A 116 -12.62 -21.93 -7.58
N ASP A 117 -11.91 -22.50 -6.61
CA ASP A 117 -12.41 -23.51 -5.68
C ASP A 117 -12.90 -22.91 -4.34
N THR A 118 -12.77 -21.60 -4.12
CA THR A 118 -13.14 -20.97 -2.83
C THR A 118 -14.58 -20.45 -2.86
N ASN A 119 -15.49 -21.22 -2.29
CA ASN A 119 -16.94 -20.95 -2.22
C ASN A 119 -17.35 -19.77 -1.29
N GLU A 120 -16.42 -18.88 -0.92
CA GLU A 120 -16.70 -17.76 0.00
C GLU A 120 -17.02 -16.48 -0.78
N GLU A 121 -18.16 -16.42 -1.45
CA GLU A 121 -18.68 -15.17 -2.03
C GLU A 121 -19.57 -14.39 -1.04
N PRO A 122 -19.44 -13.04 -0.95
CA PRO A 122 -18.30 -12.23 -1.40
C PRO A 122 -17.08 -12.43 -0.49
N TRP A 123 -15.86 -12.23 -1.00
CA TRP A 123 -14.64 -12.51 -0.22
C TRP A 123 -14.62 -11.72 1.10
N PRO A 124 -14.21 -12.34 2.22
CA PRO A 124 -14.19 -11.67 3.53
C PRO A 124 -13.51 -10.30 3.53
N TYR A 125 -12.42 -10.15 2.76
CA TYR A 125 -11.69 -8.90 2.63
C TYR A 125 -12.43 -7.84 1.79
N LEU A 126 -13.17 -8.24 0.75
CA LEU A 126 -14.02 -7.31 -0.01
C LEU A 126 -15.17 -6.77 0.86
N ARG A 127 -15.79 -7.62 1.69
CA ARG A 127 -16.79 -7.16 2.67
C ARG A 127 -16.23 -6.12 3.63
N ASN A 128 -14.98 -6.29 4.05
CA ASN A 128 -14.30 -5.34 4.94
C ASN A 128 -14.06 -3.98 4.27
N VAL A 129 -13.61 -3.97 3.01
CA VAL A 129 -13.46 -2.73 2.22
C VAL A 129 -14.82 -2.05 2.05
N HIS A 130 -15.86 -2.81 1.72
CA HIS A 130 -17.22 -2.27 1.56
C HIS A 130 -17.71 -1.59 2.85
N ALA A 131 -17.58 -2.26 3.99
CA ALA A 131 -17.98 -1.70 5.28
C ALA A 131 -17.20 -0.42 5.65
N ASP A 132 -15.93 -0.33 5.27
CA ASP A 132 -15.15 0.90 5.43
C ASP A 132 -15.69 2.04 4.55
N LEU A 133 -16.02 1.76 3.29
CA LEU A 133 -16.59 2.75 2.37
C LEU A 133 -17.98 3.24 2.83
N GLU A 134 -18.85 2.33 3.26
CA GLU A 134 -20.18 2.68 3.80
C GLU A 134 -20.05 3.60 5.02
N ARG A 135 -19.15 3.28 5.95
CA ARG A 135 -18.91 4.10 7.14
C ARG A 135 -18.37 5.48 6.77
N LEU A 136 -17.43 5.57 5.83
CA LEU A 136 -16.87 6.84 5.38
C LEU A 136 -17.94 7.70 4.69
N HIS A 137 -18.81 7.10 3.88
CA HIS A 137 -19.93 7.79 3.25
C HIS A 137 -20.91 8.37 4.29
N GLN A 138 -21.30 7.57 5.30
CA GLN A 138 -22.17 8.04 6.38
C GLN A 138 -21.52 9.16 7.19
N ALA A 139 -20.23 9.06 7.51
CA ALA A 139 -19.51 10.11 8.23
C ALA A 139 -19.47 11.44 7.44
N ALA A 140 -19.32 11.38 6.13
CA ALA A 140 -19.35 12.55 5.26
C ALA A 140 -20.75 13.18 5.21
N ALA A 141 -21.81 12.37 5.08
CA ALA A 141 -23.19 12.85 5.08
C ALA A 141 -23.55 13.60 6.37
N ASN A 142 -23.23 13.01 7.53
CA ASN A 142 -23.52 13.61 8.85
C ASN A 142 -22.75 14.92 9.08
N SER A 143 -21.54 15.03 8.51
CA SER A 143 -20.71 16.24 8.61
C SER A 143 -21.30 17.40 7.82
N ASN A 144 -21.93 17.13 6.67
CA ASN A 144 -22.57 18.15 5.84
C ASN A 144 -23.87 18.68 6.49
N GLU A 145 -24.69 17.80 7.07
CA GLU A 145 -25.93 18.20 7.76
C GLU A 145 -25.67 19.09 8.99
N SER A 146 -24.55 18.85 9.68
CA SER A 146 -24.13 19.65 10.85
C SER A 146 -23.65 21.05 10.47
N ALA A 147 -23.14 21.25 9.25
CA ALA A 147 -22.70 22.54 8.75
C ALA A 147 -23.87 23.44 8.31
N GLU A 148 -24.93 22.84 7.77
CA GLU A 148 -26.14 23.56 7.33
C GLU A 148 -26.97 24.08 8.52
N HIS A 149 -27.01 23.35 9.65
CA HIS A 149 -27.74 23.79 10.85
C HIS A 149 -27.04 24.88 11.68
N GLN A 150 -25.79 25.23 11.35
CA GLN A 150 -25.05 26.31 12.03
C GLN A 150 -25.07 27.64 11.26
N THR A 151 -25.67 27.67 10.06
CA THR A 151 -25.74 28.87 9.21
C THR A 151 -27.14 29.48 9.09
N GLY A 152 -28.11 28.99 9.88
CA GLY A 152 -29.49 29.48 9.95
C GLY A 152 -29.76 30.43 11.11
#